data_AF-A0A924W609-F1
#
_entry.id   AF-A0A924W609-F1
#
_cell.length_a   1.000
_cell.length_b   1.000
_cell.length_c   1.000
_cell.angle_alpha   90.00
_cell.angle_beta   90.00
_cell.angle_gamma   90.00
#
_symmetry.space_group_name_H-M   'P 1'
#
loop_
_entity.id
_entity.type
_entity.pdbx_description
1 polymer ?
#
loop_
_entity_poly.entity_id
_entity_poly.type
_entity_poly.pdbx_seq_one_letter_code
_entity_poly.pdbx_strand_id
1 'polypeptide(L)' 'MGFLTFSINVTLDGCVDHREGIADDETHAFFTRLMDDAGAMRWGRVTYEMMESYWPSGARGDDEAPPA' A
#
# COMPACT_ATOMS: atom_id res chain seq x y z
N MET A 1 15.78 -8.57 -15.32
CA MET A 1 15.95 -8.22 -13.89
C MET A 1 14.79 -7.31 -13.53
N GLY A 2 13.97 -7.64 -12.54
CA GLY A 2 12.86 -6.77 -12.13
C GLY A 2 13.35 -5.54 -11.36
N PHE A 3 12.63 -4.43 -11.44
CA PHE A 3 12.88 -3.26 -10.60
C PHE A 3 12.26 -3.46 -9.22
N LEU A 4 12.96 -2.99 -8.19
CA LEU A 4 12.41 -2.88 -6.84
C LEU A 4 12.21 -1.39 -6.52
N THR A 5 10.95 -0.98 -6.46
CA THR A 5 10.56 0.39 -6.14
C THR A 5 10.24 0.50 -4.66
N PHE A 6 10.86 1.46 -3.99
CA PHE A 6 10.55 1.82 -2.61
C PHE A 6 9.75 3.12 -2.62
N SER A 7 8.65 3.16 -1.87
CA SER A 7 7.81 4.35 -1.73
C SER A 7 7.33 4.47 -0.30
N ILE A 8 7.38 5.68 0.27
CA ILE A 8 7.02 5.97 1.65
C ILE A 8 6.60 7.44 1.76
N ASN A 9 5.62 7.72 2.62
CA ASN A 9 5.30 9.10 3.02
C ASN A 9 6.24 9.52 4.16
N VAL A 10 6.77 10.73 4.05
CA VAL A 10 7.65 11.32 5.05
C VAL A 10 7.34 12.80 5.19
N THR A 11 7.20 13.29 6.41
CA THR A 11 7.01 14.72 6.70
C THR A 11 8.33 15.49 6.56
N LEU A 12 8.26 16.82 6.54
CA LEU A 12 9.43 17.67 6.34
C LEU A 12 10.52 17.50 7.43
N ASP A 13 10.13 17.16 8.65
CA ASP A 13 11.01 16.87 9.78
C ASP A 13 11.48 15.40 9.83
N GLY A 14 11.09 14.58 8.86
CA GLY A 14 11.53 13.19 8.75
C GLY A 14 10.67 12.18 9.51
N CYS A 15 9.48 12.56 9.98
CA CYS A 15 8.57 11.63 10.64
C CYS A 15 7.97 10.64 9.64
N VAL A 16 7.87 9.37 10.06
CA VAL A 16 7.28 8.25 9.33
C VAL A 16 6.26 7.58 10.26
N ASP A 17 5.09 8.21 10.39
CA ASP A 17 3.94 7.68 11.14
C ASP A 17 2.67 7.78 10.27
N HIS A 18 1.90 6.70 10.23
CA HIS A 18 0.67 6.60 9.45
C HIS A 18 -0.42 7.61 9.87
N ARG A 19 -0.37 8.12 11.10
CA ARG A 19 -1.33 9.09 11.65
C ARG A 19 -0.96 10.54 11.36
N GLU A 20 0.29 10.80 10.98
CA GLU A 20 0.80 12.15 10.73
C GLU A 20 0.77 12.53 9.23
N GLY A 21 0.66 11.53 8.35
CA GLY A 21 0.57 11.74 6.91
C GLY A 21 -0.77 12.33 6.45
N ILE A 22 -0.75 13.09 5.36
CA ILE A 22 -1.97 13.59 4.69
C ILE A 22 -2.44 12.54 3.70
N ALA A 23 -3.62 11.96 3.94
CA ALA A 23 -4.26 10.98 3.05
C ALA A 23 -5.34 11.66 2.20
N ASP A 24 -4.92 12.52 1.26
CA ASP A 24 -5.81 13.23 0.33
C ASP A 24 -5.97 12.51 -1.02
N ASP A 25 -6.83 13.06 -1.88
CA ASP A 25 -7.15 12.47 -3.19
C ASP A 25 -5.92 12.37 -4.10
N GLU A 26 -5.00 13.33 -4.04
CA GLU A 26 -3.76 13.32 -4.81
C GLU A 26 -2.85 12.18 -4.35
N THR A 27 -2.67 12.05 -3.04
CA THR A 27 -1.86 10.98 -2.43
C THR A 27 -2.42 9.61 -2.80
N HIS A 28 -3.73 9.43 -2.68
CA HIS A 28 -4.38 8.18 -3.10
C HIS A 28 -4.17 7.90 -4.59
N ALA A 29 -4.39 8.88 -5.46
CA ALA A 29 -4.20 8.72 -6.91
C ALA A 29 -2.75 8.40 -7.30
N PHE A 30 -1.77 8.90 -6.56
CA PHE A 30 -0.36 8.53 -6.74
C PHE A 30 -0.12 7.06 -6.38
N PHE A 31 -0.54 6.63 -5.18
CA PHE A 31 -0.32 5.26 -4.71
C PHE A 31 -1.10 4.23 -5.52
N THR A 32 -2.32 4.55 -5.98
CA THR A 32 -3.09 3.67 -6.88
C THR A 32 -2.31 3.40 -8.17
N ARG A 33 -1.80 4.43 -8.84
CA ARG A 33 -1.01 4.25 -10.07
C ARG A 33 0.27 3.45 -9.81
N LEU A 34 0.96 3.74 -8.71
CA LEU A 34 2.17 3.00 -8.33
C LEU A 34 1.89 1.50 -8.11
N MET A 35 0.75 1.17 -7.48
CA MET A 35 0.35 -0.21 -7.24
C MET A 35 -0.11 -0.90 -8.53
N ASP A 36 -0.82 -0.22 -9.42
CA ASP A 36 -1.24 -0.75 -10.73
C ASP A 36 -0.05 -1.09 -11.64
N ASP A 37 1.03 -0.30 -11.58
CA ASP A 37 2.25 -0.54 -12.35
C ASP A 37 3.13 -1.66 -11.76
N ALA A 38 2.86 -2.09 -10.51
CA ALA A 38 3.66 -3.08 -9.79
C ALA A 38 3.10 -4.50 -9.91
N GLY A 39 3.94 -5.45 -10.34
CA GLY A 39 3.53 -6.87 -10.43
C GLY A 39 3.39 -7.58 -9.08
N ALA A 40 3.96 -7.03 -8.01
CA ALA A 40 3.82 -7.54 -6.64
C ALA A 40 4.17 -6.46 -5.62
N MET A 41 3.52 -6.52 -4.46
CA MET A 41 3.78 -5.62 -3.33
C MET A 41 4.38 -6.39 -2.15
N ARG A 42 5.29 -5.75 -1.42
CA ARG A 42 5.93 -6.31 -0.23
C ARG A 42 5.81 -5.33 0.92
N TRP A 43 5.19 -5.79 2.00
CA TRP A 43 5.05 -5.03 3.24
C TRP A 43 5.68 -5.78 4.41
N GLY A 44 6.20 -5.03 5.37
CA GLY A 44 6.50 -5.57 6.69
C GLY A 44 5.19 -5.88 7.44
N ARG A 45 5.26 -6.77 8.43
CA ARG A 45 4.10 -7.26 9.18
C ARG A 45 3.21 -6.14 9.72
N VAL A 46 3.78 -5.13 10.37
CA VAL A 46 3.01 -4.01 10.97
C VAL A 46 2.24 -3.22 9.92
N THR A 47 2.88 -2.92 8.78
CA THR A 47 2.23 -2.21 7.67
C THR A 47 1.13 -3.06 7.02
N TYR A 48 1.37 -4.37 6.88
CA TYR A 48 0.37 -5.31 6.37
C TYR A 48 -0.88 -5.32 7.26
N GLU A 49 -0.71 -5.57 8.56
CA GLU A 49 -1.82 -5.68 9.53
C GLU A 49 -2.63 -4.36 9.63
N MET A 50 -1.94 -3.22 9.53
CA MET A 50 -2.57 -1.90 9.50
C MET A 50 -3.49 -1.70 8.28
N MET A 51 -3.07 -2.17 7.11
CA MET A 51 -3.79 -2.02 5.85
C MET A 51 -4.85 -3.11 5.64
N GLU A 52 -4.68 -4.27 6.25
CA GLU A 52 -5.51 -5.47 6.04
C GLU A 52 -6.99 -5.12 6.16
N SER A 53 -7.40 -4.39 7.20
CA SER A 53 -8.79 -3.93 7.42
C SER A 53 -9.39 -2.97 6.37
N TYR A 54 -8.61 -2.58 5.35
CA TYR A 54 -9.08 -1.80 4.18
C TYR A 54 -9.01 -2.56 2.84
N TRP A 55 -8.44 -3.76 2.82
CA TRP A 55 -8.37 -4.57 1.60
C TRP A 55 -9.71 -5.09 1.09
N PRO A 56 -9.83 -5.38 -0.22
CA PRO A 56 -10.94 -6.17 -0.74
C PRO A 56 -11.00 -7.55 -0.05
N SER A 57 -12.20 -8.10 0.10
CA SER A 57 -12.44 -9.40 0.76
C SER A 57 -11.62 -10.55 0.13
N GLY A 58 -11.50 -10.57 -1.20
CA GLY A 58 -10.66 -11.54 -1.91
C GLY A 58 -9.16 -11.44 -1.59
N ALA A 59 -8.67 -10.27 -1.15
CA ALA A 59 -7.28 -10.08 -0.74
C ALA A 59 -7.04 -10.41 0.74
N ARG A 60 -8.08 -10.33 1.59
CA ARG A 60 -8.04 -10.83 2.98
C ARG A 60 -8.15 -12.34 3.09
N GLY A 61 -8.62 -13.00 2.04
CA GLY A 61 -8.97 -14.43 2.08
C GLY A 61 -10.36 -14.70 2.66
N ASP A 62 -11.21 -13.66 2.73
CA ASP A 62 -12.62 -13.81 3.10
C ASP A 62 -13.43 -14.47 1.97
N ASP A 63 -13.00 -14.25 0.72
CA ASP A 63 -13.59 -14.82 -0.49
C ASP A 63 -12.52 -15.55 -1.33
N GLU A 64 -12.95 -16.55 -2.11
CA GLU A 64 -12.06 -17.22 -3.06
C GLU A 64 -11.63 -16.24 -4.17
N ALA A 65 -10.31 -16.03 -4.28
CA ALA A 65 -9.76 -15.15 -5.30
C ALA A 65 -10.05 -15.74 -6.70
N PRO A 66 -10.40 -14.89 -7.69
CA PRO A 66 -10.54 -15.36 -9.06
C PRO A 66 -9.22 -15.95 -9.57
N PRO A 67 -9.28 -16.92 -10.50
CA PRO A 67 -8.08 -17.50 -11.10
C PRO A 67 -7.23 -16.40 -11.76
N ALA A 68 -5.91 -16.54 -11.60
CA ALA A 68 -4.90 -15.61 -12.12
C ALA A 68 -4.81 -15.62 -13.65
#